data_AF-A0A1Q9Q011-F1
#
_entry.id   AF-A0A1Q9Q011-F1
#
_cell.length_a   1.000
_cell.length_b   1.000
_cell.length_c   1.000
_cell.angle_alpha   90.00
_cell.angle_beta   90.00
_cell.angle_gamma   90.00
#
_symmetry.space_group_name_H-M   'P 1'
#
loop_
_entity.id
_entity.type
_entity.pdbx_description
1 polymer ?
#
loop_
_entity_poly.entity_id
_entity_poly.type
_entity_poly.pdbx_seq_one_letter_code
_entity_poly.pdbx_strand_id
1 'polypeptide(L)'
;MNTVKRLKDLNLQPWPRKSSRSWIKEYTPAVMLAGLGSTALDLYHIDKNLYMFPNRPFPELFSINIVFTFGILPILIFVFLYLMQQVSKWGRAGIILFLSLVMPVAERFFELLGYFEHNDHWQHINTFFWYLILFAFCYTIFLWNNKEYKKAKT
;
A
#
# COMPACT_ATOMS: atom_id res chain seq x y z
N MET A 1 38.37 -16.58 -39.84
CA MET A 1 37.03 -17.14 -39.52
C MET A 1 36.69 -16.71 -38.11
N ASN A 2 35.58 -15.98 -37.98
CA ASN A 2 35.19 -15.19 -36.81
C ASN A 2 34.65 -16.04 -35.64
N THR A 3 34.39 -15.34 -34.53
CA THR A 3 33.46 -15.65 -33.42
C THR A 3 33.95 -16.50 -32.25
N VAL A 4 34.84 -15.95 -31.40
CA VAL A 4 34.83 -16.25 -29.95
C VAL A 4 35.16 -14.98 -29.15
N LYS A 5 34.31 -13.94 -29.22
CA LYS A 5 34.52 -12.71 -28.44
C LYS A 5 33.21 -11.94 -28.19
N ARG A 6 32.20 -12.58 -27.60
CA ARG A 6 30.96 -11.89 -27.19
C ARG A 6 30.15 -12.65 -26.13
N LEU A 7 30.77 -12.96 -24.99
CA LEU A 7 30.05 -13.50 -23.82
C LEU A 7 30.44 -12.80 -22.51
N LYS A 8 31.13 -11.65 -22.58
CA LYS A 8 31.62 -10.90 -21.41
C LYS A 8 30.73 -9.72 -20.97
N ASP A 9 29.63 -9.44 -21.68
CA ASP A 9 28.82 -8.24 -21.44
C ASP A 9 27.50 -8.49 -20.69
N LEU A 10 27.28 -9.68 -20.12
CA LEU A 10 26.20 -9.90 -19.15
C LEU A 10 26.64 -9.38 -17.78
N ASN A 11 26.87 -8.06 -17.71
CA ASN A 11 27.06 -7.33 -16.47
C ASN A 11 25.69 -7.20 -15.79
N LEU A 12 25.19 -8.32 -15.25
CA LEU A 12 24.05 -8.32 -14.34
C LEU A 12 24.46 -7.49 -13.14
N GLN A 13 23.94 -6.26 -13.12
CA GLN A 13 24.15 -5.31 -12.05
C GLN A 13 23.87 -6.01 -10.71
N PRO A 14 24.86 -6.11 -9.80
CA PRO A 14 24.70 -6.90 -8.59
C PRO A 14 23.56 -6.31 -7.77
N TRP A 15 22.57 -7.15 -7.50
CA TRP A 15 21.41 -6.82 -6.67
C TRP A 15 21.93 -6.24 -5.35
N PRO A 16 21.59 -4.98 -4.99
CA PRO A 16 22.07 -4.41 -3.74
C PRO A 16 21.52 -5.24 -2.58
N ARG A 17 22.36 -6.11 -2.01
CA ARG A 17 22.08 -6.86 -0.79
C ARG A 17 22.04 -5.89 0.38
N LYS A 18 21.01 -5.04 0.52
CA LYS A 18 20.78 -4.45 1.85
C LYS A 18 20.30 -5.57 2.76
N SER A 19 20.87 -5.63 3.96
CA SER A 19 20.43 -6.54 5.03
C SER A 19 18.91 -6.44 5.21
N SER A 20 18.22 -7.58 5.31
CA SER A 20 16.76 -7.64 5.56
C SER A 20 16.31 -6.76 6.73
N ARG A 21 17.18 -6.59 7.73
CA ARG A 21 16.97 -5.71 8.89
C ARG A 21 16.89 -4.22 8.53
N SER A 22 17.58 -3.78 7.48
CA SER A 22 17.51 -2.41 6.97
C SER A 22 16.18 -2.15 6.26
N TRP A 23 15.72 -3.11 5.45
CA TRP A 23 14.45 -2.99 4.72
C TRP A 23 13.29 -2.89 5.69
N ILE A 24 13.24 -3.73 6.73
CA ILE A 24 12.14 -3.66 7.71
C ILE A 24 12.07 -2.26 8.34
N LYS A 25 13.20 -1.71 8.79
CA LYS A 25 13.26 -0.37 9.41
C LYS A 25 12.83 0.76 8.49
N GLU A 26 13.10 0.65 7.19
CA GLU A 26 12.75 1.68 6.21
C GLU A 26 11.22 1.78 5.98
N TYR A 27 10.51 0.64 6.05
CA TYR A 27 9.09 0.55 5.66
C TYR A 27 8.13 0.51 6.85
N THR A 28 8.56 -0.03 7.99
CA THR A 28 7.71 -0.22 9.18
C THR A 28 6.92 1.03 9.58
N PRO A 29 7.51 2.25 9.66
CA PRO A 29 6.75 3.42 10.08
C PRO A 29 5.56 3.74 9.17
N ALA A 30 5.75 3.67 7.85
CA ALA A 30 4.69 3.94 6.87
C ALA A 30 3.60 2.85 6.93
N VAL A 31 3.99 1.58 7.02
CA VAL A 31 3.05 0.46 7.11
C VAL A 31 2.23 0.51 8.41
N MET A 32 2.85 0.81 9.54
CA MET A 32 2.15 0.94 10.83
C MET A 32 1.19 2.12 10.85
N LEU A 33 1.61 3.29 10.33
CA LEU A 33 0.75 4.46 10.24
C LEU A 33 -0.42 4.25 9.29
N ALA A 34 -0.20 3.54 8.17
CA ALA A 34 -1.29 3.16 7.28
C ALA A 34 -2.31 2.27 8.00
N GLY A 35 -1.86 1.23 8.70
CA GLY A 35 -2.75 0.35 9.45
C GLY A 35 -3.54 1.08 10.52
N LEU A 36 -2.89 1.90 11.35
CA LEU A 36 -3.56 2.68 12.40
C LEU A 36 -4.53 3.72 11.84
N GLY A 37 -4.10 4.48 10.83
CA GLY A 37 -4.92 5.51 10.19
C GLY A 37 -6.15 4.92 9.51
N SER A 38 -5.97 3.83 8.76
CA SER A 38 -7.08 3.11 8.14
C SER A 38 -8.02 2.50 9.18
N THR A 39 -7.50 1.93 10.28
CA THR A 39 -8.35 1.41 11.38
C THR A 39 -9.24 2.52 11.96
N ALA A 40 -8.66 3.68 12.26
CA ALA A 40 -9.40 4.79 12.84
C ALA A 40 -10.48 5.30 11.87
N LEU A 41 -10.16 5.36 10.58
CA LEU A 41 -11.08 5.78 9.54
C LEU A 41 -12.21 4.77 9.31
N ASP A 42 -11.90 3.47 9.33
CA ASP A 42 -12.89 2.40 9.21
C ASP A 42 -13.89 2.47 10.37
N LEU A 43 -13.40 2.61 11.60
CA LEU A 43 -14.26 2.77 12.78
C LEU A 43 -15.15 4.01 12.67
N TYR A 44 -14.60 5.13 12.20
CA TYR A 44 -15.37 6.36 11.99
C TYR A 44 -16.49 6.17 10.96
N HIS A 45 -16.20 5.54 9.81
CA HIS A 45 -17.20 5.32 8.77
C HIS A 45 -18.28 4.31 9.18
N ILE A 46 -17.90 3.26 9.92
CA ILE A 46 -18.83 2.27 10.47
C ILE A 46 -19.77 2.93 11.48
N ASP A 47 -19.25 3.77 12.37
CA ASP A 47 -20.07 4.53 13.35
C ASP A 47 -21.10 5.42 12.63
N LYS A 48 -20.72 5.98 11.48
CA LYS A 48 -21.62 6.76 10.61
C LYS A 48 -22.54 5.93 9.73
N ASN A 49 -22.53 4.60 9.83
CA ASN A 49 -23.29 3.68 8.97
C ASN A 49 -23.10 3.94 7.48
N LEU A 50 -21.88 4.35 7.09
CA LEU A 50 -21.54 4.60 5.69
C LEU A 50 -21.23 3.29 4.95
N TYR A 51 -20.63 2.34 5.66
CA TYR A 51 -20.44 0.97 5.19
C TYR A 51 -20.23 0.02 6.36
N MET A 52 -20.37 -1.29 6.10
CA MET A 52 -20.08 -2.34 7.08
C MET A 52 -19.36 -3.53 6.44
N PHE A 53 -18.74 -4.35 7.29
CA PHE A 53 -18.09 -5.61 6.91
C PHE A 53 -18.96 -6.79 7.33
N PRO A 54 -19.85 -7.32 6.47
CA PRO A 54 -20.73 -8.44 6.84
C PRO A 54 -19.93 -9.72 7.06
N ASN A 55 -19.03 -10.07 6.14
CA ASN A 55 -18.16 -11.24 6.24
C ASN A 55 -16.82 -10.91 6.94
N ARG A 56 -16.86 -10.68 8.25
CA ARG A 56 -15.66 -10.39 9.08
C ARG A 56 -15.38 -11.45 10.14
N PRO A 57 -14.10 -11.72 10.47
CA PRO A 57 -13.75 -12.59 11.59
C PRO A 57 -14.17 -11.98 12.94
N PHE A 58 -14.71 -12.81 13.83
CA PHE A 58 -15.13 -12.41 15.19
C PHE A 58 -16.07 -11.19 15.23
N PRO A 59 -17.25 -11.26 14.58
CA PRO A 59 -18.15 -10.11 14.44
C PRO A 59 -18.71 -9.59 15.77
N GLU A 60 -18.70 -10.42 16.82
CA GLU A 60 -19.09 -10.07 18.20
C GLU A 60 -18.06 -9.19 18.91
N LEU A 61 -16.79 -9.23 18.49
CA LEU A 61 -15.68 -8.53 19.14
C LEU A 61 -15.21 -7.31 18.35
N PHE A 62 -15.26 -7.38 17.01
CA PHE A 62 -14.76 -6.32 16.13
C PHE A 62 -15.80 -5.94 15.10
N SER A 63 -15.98 -4.63 14.89
CA SER A 63 -16.81 -4.10 13.80
C SER A 63 -16.05 -4.05 12.47
N ILE A 64 -14.72 -4.00 12.52
CA ILE A 64 -13.82 -3.98 11.36
C ILE A 64 -13.42 -5.39 10.92
N ASN A 65 -13.00 -5.54 9.67
CA ASN A 65 -12.36 -6.77 9.20
C ASN A 65 -10.86 -6.78 9.52
N ILE A 66 -10.50 -7.40 10.64
CA ILE A 66 -9.10 -7.46 11.12
C ILE A 66 -8.12 -8.08 10.11
N VAL A 67 -8.57 -9.02 9.26
CA VAL A 67 -7.72 -9.66 8.24
C VAL A 67 -7.41 -8.67 7.12
N PHE A 68 -8.40 -7.86 6.73
CA PHE A 68 -8.19 -6.81 5.76
C PHE A 68 -7.24 -5.73 6.31
N THR A 69 -7.52 -5.23 7.51
CA THR A 69 -6.79 -4.10 8.11
C THR A 69 -5.36 -4.45 8.51
N PHE A 70 -5.11 -5.64 9.06
CA PHE A 70 -3.77 -6.03 9.55
C PHE A 70 -3.03 -7.04 8.66
N GLY A 71 -3.71 -7.64 7.68
CA GLY A 71 -3.11 -8.56 6.72
C GLY A 71 -2.97 -7.93 5.34
N ILE A 72 -4.11 -7.74 4.68
CA ILE A 72 -4.16 -7.32 3.27
C ILE A 72 -3.56 -5.93 3.08
N LEU A 73 -3.99 -4.96 3.88
CA LEU A 73 -3.56 -3.57 3.75
C LEU A 73 -2.05 -3.39 4.00
N PRO A 74 -1.44 -3.94 5.06
CA PRO A 74 0.02 -3.87 5.25
C PRO A 74 0.82 -4.47 4.09
N ILE A 75 0.36 -5.59 3.53
CA ILE A 75 0.97 -6.21 2.36
C ILE A 75 0.86 -5.29 1.14
N LEU A 76 -0.31 -4.70 0.91
CA LEU A 76 -0.54 -3.74 -0.18
C LEU A 76 0.41 -2.54 -0.07
N ILE A 77 0.52 -1.93 1.12
CA ILE A 77 1.41 -0.78 1.34
C ILE A 77 2.88 -1.17 1.18
N PHE A 78 3.28 -2.35 1.65
CA PHE A 78 4.64 -2.84 1.48
C PHE A 78 5.00 -3.02 0.00
N VAL A 79 4.14 -3.70 -0.76
CA VAL A 79 4.32 -3.91 -2.21
C VAL A 79 4.33 -2.57 -2.95
N PHE A 80 3.40 -1.66 -2.62
CA PHE A 80 3.37 -0.31 -3.16
C PHE A 80 4.71 0.42 -2.96
N LEU A 81 5.20 0.52 -1.72
CA LEU A 81 6.46 1.20 -1.41
C LEU A 81 7.67 0.53 -2.08
N TYR A 82 7.64 -0.79 -2.26
CA TYR A 82 8.66 -1.51 -3.00
C TYR A 82 8.67 -1.10 -4.48
N LEU A 83 7.51 -1.06 -5.15
CA LEU A 83 7.41 -0.63 -6.54
C LEU A 83 7.86 0.83 -6.72
N MET A 84 7.54 1.70 -5.76
CA MET A 84 7.92 3.12 -5.80
C MET A 84 9.44 3.36 -5.86
N GLN A 85 10.24 2.42 -5.35
CA GLN A 85 11.70 2.50 -5.42
C GLN A 85 12.27 2.15 -6.80
N GLN A 86 11.53 1.38 -7.61
CA GLN A 86 12.01 0.88 -8.89
C GLN A 86 11.72 1.83 -10.06
N VAL A 87 10.94 2.89 -9.84
CA VAL A 87 10.46 3.77 -10.90
C VAL A 87 10.93 5.22 -10.74
N SER A 88 10.91 5.95 -11.86
CA SER A 88 11.23 7.38 -11.93
C SER A 88 10.20 8.24 -11.20
N LYS A 89 10.51 9.52 -10.95
CA LYS A 89 9.58 10.45 -10.27
C LYS A 89 8.19 10.50 -10.93
N TRP A 90 8.14 10.51 -12.26
CA TRP A 90 6.88 10.48 -13.01
C TRP A 90 6.19 9.11 -12.93
N GLY A 91 6.98 8.03 -12.96
CA GLY A 91 6.45 6.68 -12.72
C GLY A 91 5.79 6.55 -11.34
N ARG A 92 6.34 7.19 -10.31
CA ARG A 92 5.77 7.23 -8.95
C ARG A 92 4.40 7.89 -8.91
N ALA A 93 4.27 9.07 -9.54
CA ALA A 93 2.98 9.74 -9.65
C ALA A 93 1.98 8.89 -10.44
N GLY A 94 2.42 8.25 -11.52
CA GLY A 94 1.61 7.31 -12.29
C GLY A 94 1.12 6.12 -11.48
N ILE A 95 1.99 5.47 -10.68
CA ILE A 95 1.61 4.35 -9.80
C ILE A 95 0.57 4.79 -8.78
N ILE A 96 0.79 5.93 -8.11
CA ILE A 96 -0.16 6.47 -7.13
C ILE A 96 -1.53 6.65 -7.78
N LEU A 97 -1.60 7.39 -8.89
CA LEU A 97 -2.85 7.64 -9.60
C LEU A 97 -3.51 6.35 -10.11
N PHE A 98 -2.72 5.45 -10.70
CA PHE A 98 -3.22 4.19 -11.24
C PHE A 98 -3.80 3.29 -10.16
N LEU A 99 -3.06 3.05 -9.06
CA LEU A 99 -3.56 2.22 -7.97
C LEU A 99 -4.80 2.84 -7.33
N SER A 100 -4.80 4.16 -7.11
CA SER A 100 -6.00 4.85 -6.61
C SER A 100 -7.21 4.66 -7.51
N LEU A 101 -7.05 4.68 -8.85
CA LEU A 101 -8.16 4.44 -9.79
C LEU A 101 -8.64 2.99 -9.80
N VAL A 102 -7.75 2.03 -9.54
CA VAL A 102 -8.12 0.61 -9.43
C VAL A 102 -8.95 0.35 -8.17
N MET A 103 -8.74 1.11 -7.09
CA MET A 103 -9.40 0.83 -5.80
C MET A 103 -10.93 0.91 -5.80
N PRO A 104 -11.60 1.89 -6.43
CA PRO A 104 -13.06 1.87 -6.58
C PRO A 104 -13.59 0.64 -7.32
N VAL A 105 -12.84 0.15 -8.31
CA VAL A 105 -13.23 -1.07 -9.06
C VAL A 105 -13.08 -2.30 -8.15
N ALA A 106 -11.97 -2.38 -7.42
CA ALA A 106 -11.74 -3.44 -6.45
C ALA A 106 -12.80 -3.41 -5.33
N GLU A 107 -13.15 -2.24 -4.83
CA GLU A 107 -14.21 -2.06 -3.82
C GLU A 107 -15.54 -2.64 -4.29
N ARG A 108 -16.00 -2.25 -5.48
CA ARG A 108 -17.23 -2.80 -6.04
C ARG A 108 -17.16 -4.32 -6.24
N PHE A 109 -16.00 -4.83 -6.64
CA PHE A 109 -15.79 -6.27 -6.74
C PHE A 109 -15.89 -6.98 -5.39
N PHE A 110 -15.31 -6.41 -4.32
CA PHE A 110 -15.41 -6.96 -2.98
C PHE A 110 -16.81 -6.84 -2.38
N GLU A 111 -17.57 -5.80 -2.75
CA GLU A 111 -18.98 -5.66 -2.41
C GLU A 111 -19.82 -6.78 -3.02
N LEU A 112 -19.61 -7.10 -4.31
CA LEU A 112 -20.27 -8.22 -4.97
C LEU A 112 -19.93 -9.59 -4.34
N LEU A 113 -18.74 -9.71 -3.75
CA LEU A 113 -18.32 -10.90 -3.00
C LEU A 113 -18.83 -10.90 -1.55
N GLY A 114 -19.55 -9.87 -1.11
CA GLY A 114 -20.09 -9.75 0.25
C GLY A 114 -19.03 -9.47 1.32
N TYR A 115 -17.86 -8.91 0.96
CA TYR A 115 -16.86 -8.49 1.93
C TYR A 115 -17.12 -7.08 2.48
N PHE A 116 -17.82 -6.25 1.71
CA PHE A 116 -18.25 -4.90 2.09
C PHE A 116 -19.72 -4.74 1.71
N GLU A 117 -20.41 -3.90 2.46
CA GLU A 117 -21.74 -3.43 2.12
C GLU A 117 -21.77 -1.92 2.38
N HIS A 118 -21.98 -1.13 1.33
CA HIS A 118 -22.06 0.33 1.43
C HIS A 118 -23.52 0.78 1.49
N ASN A 119 -23.76 1.89 2.16
CA ASN A 119 -25.06 2.57 2.10
C ASN A 119 -25.31 3.12 0.68
N ASP A 120 -26.56 3.23 0.27
CA ASP A 120 -27.00 3.83 -1.01
C ASP A 120 -26.44 5.25 -1.26
N HIS A 121 -26.07 5.97 -0.19
CA HIS A 121 -25.49 7.32 -0.28
C HIS A 121 -23.97 7.33 -0.50
N TRP A 122 -23.31 6.16 -0.45
CA TRP A 122 -21.87 6.07 -0.67
C TRP A 122 -21.52 6.31 -2.14
N GLN A 123 -20.55 7.19 -2.36
CA GLN A 123 -20.00 7.41 -3.69
C GLN A 123 -18.64 6.72 -3.79
N HIS A 124 -18.51 5.71 -4.66
CA HIS A 124 -17.25 4.98 -4.89
C HIS A 124 -16.07 5.89 -5.31
N ILE A 125 -16.34 7.12 -5.77
CA ILE A 125 -15.29 8.10 -6.03
C ILE A 125 -14.55 8.53 -4.75
N ASN A 126 -15.20 8.45 -3.59
CA ASN A 126 -14.56 8.73 -2.30
C ASN A 126 -13.39 7.77 -2.05
N THR A 127 -13.56 6.51 -2.45
CA THR A 127 -12.53 5.47 -2.37
C THR A 127 -11.31 5.84 -3.19
N PHE A 128 -11.49 6.39 -4.39
CA PHE A 128 -10.37 6.91 -5.17
C PHE A 128 -9.57 7.97 -4.39
N PHE A 129 -10.26 8.97 -3.82
CA PHE A 129 -9.61 10.05 -3.07
C PHE A 129 -8.94 9.54 -1.79
N TRP A 130 -9.57 8.60 -1.08
CA TRP A 130 -9.01 7.99 0.12
C TRP A 130 -7.74 7.22 -0.16
N TYR A 131 -7.72 6.38 -1.19
CA TYR A 131 -6.50 5.66 -1.54
C TYR A 131 -5.44 6.58 -2.15
N LEU A 132 -5.83 7.65 -2.85
CA LEU A 132 -4.89 8.68 -3.31
C LEU A 132 -4.16 9.36 -2.16
N ILE A 133 -4.92 9.81 -1.14
CA ILE A 133 -4.35 10.43 0.07
C ILE A 133 -3.51 9.41 0.83
N LEU A 134 -3.99 8.18 1.02
CA LEU A 134 -3.29 7.13 1.74
C LEU A 134 -1.93 6.82 1.09
N PHE A 135 -1.90 6.56 -0.22
CA PHE A 135 -0.66 6.23 -0.92
C PHE A 135 0.32 7.40 -0.94
N ALA A 136 -0.16 8.63 -1.17
CA ALA A 136 0.67 9.83 -1.12
C ALA A 136 1.27 10.06 0.27
N PHE A 137 0.46 9.90 1.32
CA PHE A 137 0.87 10.03 2.70
C PHE A 137 1.91 8.98 3.09
N CYS A 138 1.63 7.70 2.83
CA CYS A 138 2.55 6.59 3.11
C CYS A 138 3.91 6.79 2.41
N TYR A 139 3.88 7.19 1.14
CA TYR A 139 5.10 7.45 0.38
C TYR A 139 5.88 8.65 0.95
N THR A 140 5.20 9.69 1.41
CA THR A 140 5.84 10.85 2.05
C THR A 140 6.55 10.46 3.34
N ILE A 141 5.89 9.69 4.21
CA ILE A 141 6.49 9.16 5.45
C ILE A 141 7.69 8.28 5.12
N PHE A 142 7.56 7.41 4.12
CA PHE A 142 8.64 6.54 3.68
C PHE A 142 9.87 7.33 3.20
N LEU A 143 9.66 8.40 2.41
CA LEU A 143 10.76 9.27 1.99
C LEU A 143 11.43 9.97 3.17
N TRP A 144 10.63 10.48 4.11
CA TRP A 144 11.15 11.15 5.29
C TRP A 144 12.01 10.19 6.13
N ASN A 145 11.49 9.00 6.43
CA ASN A 145 12.22 7.98 7.18
C ASN A 145 13.53 7.57 6.49
N ASN A 146 13.53 7.40 5.17
CA ASN A 146 14.75 7.08 4.42
C ASN A 146 15.79 8.20 4.43
N LYS A 147 15.35 9.46 4.40
CA LYS A 147 16.26 10.61 4.49
C LYS A 147 16.97 10.62 5.83
N GLU A 148 16.21 10.46 6.92
CA GLU A 148 16.77 10.41 8.28
C GLU A 148 17.67 9.19 8.49
N TYR A 149 17.27 8.01 7.98
CA TYR A 149 18.10 6.80 8.06
C TYR A 149 19.45 6.96 7.36
N LYS A 150 19.48 7.61 6.19
CA LYS A 150 20.73 7.90 5.48
C LYS A 150 21.60 8.91 6.23
N LYS A 151 20.99 9.96 6.80
CA LYS A 151 21.69 10.97 7.59
C LYS A 151 22.34 10.40 8.85
N ALA A 152 21.69 9.45 9.52
CA ALA A 152 22.20 8.80 10.73
C ALA A 152 23.38 7.84 10.49
N LYS A 153 23.71 7.55 9.23
CA LYS A 153 24.79 6.62 8.83
C LYS A 153 26.03 7.31 8.26
N THR A 154 25.96 8.63 8.03
CA THR A 154 27.06 9.53 7.64
C THR A 154 27.59 10.26 8.84
#